data_AF-I6P9H5-F1
#
_entry.id   AF-I6P9H5-F1
#
_cell.length_a   1.000
_cell.length_b   1.000
_cell.length_c   1.000
_cell.angle_alpha   90.00
_cell.angle_beta   90.00
_cell.angle_gamma   90.00
#
_symmetry.space_group_name_H-M   'P 1'
#
loop_
_entity.id
_entity.type
_entity.pdbx_description
1 polymer ?
#
loop_
_entity_poly.entity_id
_entity_poly.type
_entity_poly.pdbx_seq_one_letter_code
_entity_poly.pdbx_strand_id
1 'polypeptide(L)' 'IGFVDVALVPLTSWFCTYETFGNFSIEAECPKFIAWANRCLEKESVAKSLPDPHKIYAYALEQKKKL' A
#
# COMPACT_ATOMS: atom_id res chain seq x y z
N ILE A 1 1.14 0.71 -16.21
CA ILE A 1 2.15 -0.19 -15.63
C ILE A 1 3.39 -0.12 -16.51
N GLY A 2 4.25 0.84 -16.21
CA GLY A 2 5.64 0.89 -16.65
C GLY A 2 6.59 0.63 -15.47
N PHE A 3 7.88 0.87 -15.68
CA PHE A 3 8.92 0.58 -14.70
C PHE A 3 8.68 1.20 -13.32
N VAL A 4 8.37 2.51 -13.29
CA VAL A 4 8.12 3.23 -12.03
C VAL A 4 6.85 2.74 -11.35
N ASP A 5 5.81 2.36 -12.12
CA ASP A 5 4.60 1.79 -11.54
C ASP A 5 4.92 0.48 -10.80
N VAL A 6 5.71 -0.40 -11.41
CA VAL A 6 6.11 -1.69 -10.83
C VAL A 6 6.94 -1.48 -9.56
N ALA A 7 7.83 -0.50 -9.55
CA ALA A 7 8.65 -0.19 -8.37
C ALA A 7 7.83 0.34 -7.19
N LEU A 8 6.77 1.12 -7.47
CA LEU A 8 6.04 1.86 -6.44
C LEU A 8 4.77 1.15 -5.96
N VAL A 9 4.12 0.35 -6.82
CA VAL A 9 2.85 -0.30 -6.50
C VAL A 9 2.90 -1.23 -5.28
N PRO A 10 4.03 -1.89 -4.91
CA PRO A 10 4.08 -2.69 -3.67
C PRO A 10 3.78 -1.88 -2.41
N LEU A 11 4.11 -0.58 -2.39
CA LEU A 11 3.86 0.28 -1.25
C LEU A 11 2.37 0.51 -0.99
N THR A 12 1.51 0.35 -1.99
CA THR A 12 0.06 0.54 -1.83
C THR A 12 -0.55 -0.46 -0.85
N SER A 13 0.01 -1.68 -0.80
CA SER A 13 -0.39 -2.70 0.19
C SER A 13 -0.06 -2.30 1.64
N TRP A 14 0.86 -1.35 1.83
CA TRP A 14 1.29 -0.83 3.13
C TRP A 14 0.55 0.43 3.57
N PHE A 15 -0.28 1.05 2.72
CA PHE A 15 -0.94 2.32 3.02
C PHE A 15 -1.70 2.29 4.35
N CYS A 16 -2.50 1.25 4.60
CA CYS A 16 -3.21 1.07 5.86
C CYS A 16 -2.25 1.09 7.08
N THR A 17 -1.07 0.47 6.94
CA THR A 17 -0.06 0.45 8.00
C THR A 17 0.55 1.83 8.21
N TYR A 18 0.89 2.54 7.13
CA TYR A 18 1.45 3.88 7.20
C TYR A 18 0.47 4.89 7.80
N GLU A 19 -0.79 4.88 7.37
CA GLU A 19 -1.83 5.75 7.90
C GLU A 19 -2.06 5.49 9.39
N THR A 20 -2.12 4.21 9.80
CA THR A 20 -2.36 3.83 11.19
C THR A 20 -1.18 4.20 12.10
N PHE A 21 0.06 3.92 11.67
CA PHE A 21 1.24 4.21 12.49
C PHE A 21 1.66 5.68 12.47
N GLY A 22 1.43 6.36 11.36
CA GLY A 22 1.75 7.78 11.18
C GLY A 22 0.62 8.72 11.57
N ASN A 23 -0.58 8.21 11.84
CA ASN A 23 -1.77 8.99 12.20
C ASN A 23 -2.08 10.12 11.19
N PHE A 24 -2.11 9.78 9.91
CA PHE A 24 -2.44 10.67 8.79
C PHE A 24 -3.27 9.94 7.75
N SER A 25 -3.83 10.68 6.78
CA SER A 25 -4.56 10.11 5.64
C SER A 25 -3.80 10.38 4.34
N ILE A 26 -3.40 9.32 3.63
CA ILE A 26 -2.75 9.42 2.33
C ILE A 26 -3.75 9.96 1.29
N GLU A 27 -5.03 9.61 1.40
CA GLU A 27 -6.05 10.12 0.50
C GLU A 27 -6.27 11.63 0.64
N ALA A 28 -6.32 12.14 1.87
CA ALA A 28 -6.50 13.56 2.12
C ALA A 28 -5.34 14.41 1.57
N GLU A 29 -4.10 13.95 1.77
CA GLU A 29 -2.90 14.66 1.35
C GLU A 29 -2.59 14.47 -0.14
N CYS A 30 -2.80 13.25 -0.65
CA CYS A 30 -2.35 12.80 -1.97
C CYS A 30 -3.47 12.09 -2.74
N PRO A 31 -4.61 12.75 -3.06
CA PRO A 31 -5.76 12.10 -3.69
C PRO A 31 -5.44 11.53 -5.08
N LYS A 32 -4.56 12.20 -5.84
CA LYS A 32 -4.10 11.70 -7.16
C LYS A 32 -3.28 10.42 -7.05
N PHE A 33 -2.58 10.24 -5.93
CA PHE A 33 -1.78 9.05 -5.66
C PHE A 33 -2.67 7.84 -5.35
N ILE A 34 -3.70 8.02 -4.53
CA ILE A 34 -4.73 6.99 -4.31
C ILE A 34 -5.44 6.63 -5.60
N ALA A 35 -5.83 7.63 -6.41
CA ALA A 35 -6.43 7.36 -7.71
C ALA A 35 -5.50 6.56 -8.64
N TRP A 36 -4.19 6.82 -8.62
CA TRP A 36 -3.21 6.02 -9.34
C TRP A 36 -3.11 4.59 -8.79
N ALA A 37 -3.04 4.41 -7.47
CA ALA A 37 -2.99 3.09 -6.84
C ALA A 37 -4.22 2.24 -7.20
N ASN A 38 -5.42 2.82 -7.17
CA ASN A 38 -6.66 2.15 -7.56
C ASN A 38 -6.63 1.69 -9.03
N ARG A 39 -6.17 2.56 -9.95
CA ARG A 39 -5.98 2.17 -11.36
C ARG A 39 -4.95 1.07 -11.56
N CYS A 40 -3.91 1.01 -10.71
CA CYS A 40 -2.95 -0.09 -10.76
C CYS A 40 -3.59 -1.41 -10.30
N LEU A 41 -4.44 -1.40 -9.27
CA LEU A 41 -5.13 -2.59 -8.76
C LEU A 41 -6.14 -3.20 -9.74
N GLU A 42 -6.66 -2.42 -10.70
CA GLU A 42 -7.49 -2.95 -11.79
C GLU A 42 -6.73 -3.92 -12.73
N LYS A 43 -5.39 -3.93 -12.69
CA LYS A 43 -4.58 -4.88 -13.45
C LYS A 43 -4.47 -6.19 -12.70
N GLU A 44 -4.93 -7.26 -13.33
CA GLU A 44 -4.89 -8.62 -12.76
C GLU A 44 -3.50 -9.03 -12.26
N SER A 45 -2.43 -8.66 -12.99
CA SER A 45 -1.06 -8.95 -12.58
C SER A 45 -0.68 -8.27 -11.27
N VAL A 46 -1.11 -7.02 -11.06
CA VAL A 46 -0.87 -6.28 -9.82
C VAL A 46 -1.73 -6.86 -8.70
N ALA A 47 -3.03 -7.04 -8.93
CA ALA A 47 -3.96 -7.56 -7.93
C ALA A 47 -3.55 -8.93 -7.39
N LYS A 48 -3.01 -9.82 -8.25
CA LYS A 48 -2.53 -11.14 -7.83
C LYS A 48 -1.17 -11.11 -7.13
N SER A 49 -0.34 -10.09 -7.37
CA SER A 49 1.00 -9.99 -6.79
C SER A 49 1.02 -9.31 -5.43
N LEU A 50 0.04 -8.46 -5.12
CA LEU A 50 0.03 -7.71 -3.86
C LEU A 50 -0.62 -8.52 -2.72
N PRO A 51 -0.02 -8.50 -1.52
CA PRO A 51 -0.62 -9.11 -0.34
C PRO A 51 -1.82 -8.27 0.17
N ASP A 52 -2.70 -8.92 0.93
CA ASP A 52 -3.81 -8.26 1.62
C ASP A 52 -3.27 -7.19 2.61
N PRO A 53 -3.78 -5.94 2.57
CA PRO A 53 -3.32 -4.87 3.46
C PRO A 53 -3.41 -5.21 4.96
N HIS A 54 -4.40 -6.00 5.39
CA HIS A 54 -4.53 -6.42 6.79
C HIS A 54 -3.45 -7.42 7.19
N LYS A 55 -3.03 -8.30 6.27
CA LYS A 55 -1.90 -9.22 6.52
C LYS A 55 -0.60 -8.44 6.68
N ILE A 56 -0.40 -7.41 5.87
CA ILE A 56 0.75 -6.51 6.00
C ILE A 56 0.73 -5.76 7.33
N TYR A 57 -0.43 -5.23 7.73
CA TYR A 57 -0.58 -4.57 9.02
C TYR A 57 -0.30 -5.50 10.20
N ALA A 58 -0.83 -6.72 10.18
CA ALA A 58 -0.54 -7.74 11.19
C ALA A 58 0.96 -8.07 11.26
N TYR A 59 1.60 -8.27 10.09
CA TYR A 59 3.05 -8.47 10.01
C TYR A 59 3.82 -7.28 10.59
N ALA A 60 3.43 -6.05 10.27
CA ALA A 60 4.08 -4.84 10.78
C ALA A 60 3.96 -4.72 12.32
N LEU A 61 2.82 -5.10 12.90
CA LEU A 61 2.64 -5.17 14.36
C LEU A 61 3.58 -6.20 15.00
N GLU A 62 3.80 -7.35 14.36
CA GLU A 62 4.77 -8.34 14.84
C GLU A 62 6.21 -7.83 14.78
N GLN A 63 6.59 -7.14 13.70
CA GLN A 63 7.93 -6.54 13.59
C GLN A 63 8.15 -5.43 14.61
N LYS A 64 7.14 -4.59 14.84
CA LYS A 64 7.19 -3.52 15.85
C LYS A 64 7.47 -4.03 17.26
N LYS A 65 7.00 -5.24 17.60
CA LYS A 65 7.27 -5.87 18.91
C LYS A 65 8.71 -6.39 19.06
N LYS A 66 9.41 -6.59 17.95
CA LYS A 66 10.79 -7.10 17.91
C LYS A 66 11.84 -5.98 17.91
N LEU A 67 11.41 -4.76 17.65
CA LEU A 67 12.19 -3.52 17.74
C LEU A 67 12.16 -3.00 19.18
#